data_AF-A0A1Q6IGT9-F1
#
_entry.id   AF-A0A1Q6IGT9-F1
#
_cell.length_a   1.000
_cell.length_b   1.000
_cell.length_c   1.000
_cell.angle_alpha   90.00
_cell.angle_beta   90.00
_cell.angle_gamma   90.00
#
_symmetry.space_group_name_H-M   'P 1'
#
loop_
_entity.id
_entity.type
_entity.pdbx_description
1 polymer ?
#
loop_
_entity_poly.entity_id
_entity_poly.type
_entity_poly.pdbx_seq_one_letter_code
_entity_poly.pdbx_strand_id
1 'polypeptide(L)'
;YGFDGKYKDRIRLQDTVNCILSQNYYLMDADRIWGHNKMKLSPETPSVFYMDRNTMSLTGIATWNSALLPMDEVLSVSNLLGGNVAYGGDLAMAEFVGDRKYYTAINSPSLWKSKDAIRVKQAFNDTIYTISEQGLTPYLVFELGEWHWNEQQQLDVEGCDKKIAIDYILENAEYIYFHFHTSLYLEESQSYCGFYHKEKKTVVCQKGDSLFDKMNNQHIQIRGVTSDGHFFALLQPDELSDDNQRRMGVEEEGNPIMVMLY
;
A
#
# COMPACT_ATOMS: atom_id res chain seq x y z
N TYR A 1 -4.10 -14.68 -18.72
CA TYR A 1 -4.32 -14.48 -20.16
C TYR A 1 -3.20 -15.19 -20.89
N GLY A 2 -3.50 -16.06 -21.85
CA GLY A 2 -2.51 -16.57 -22.79
C GLY A 2 -2.26 -15.56 -23.92
N PHE A 3 -1.15 -15.72 -24.65
CA PHE A 3 -0.88 -14.93 -25.85
C PHE A 3 -1.95 -15.12 -26.95
N ASP A 4 -2.78 -16.15 -26.85
CA ASP A 4 -3.94 -16.42 -27.72
C ASP A 4 -5.22 -15.69 -27.28
N GLY A 5 -5.13 -14.79 -26.31
CA GLY A 5 -6.27 -14.07 -25.75
C GLY A 5 -7.21 -14.94 -24.91
N LYS A 6 -6.85 -16.21 -24.65
CA LYS A 6 -7.68 -17.09 -23.82
C LYS A 6 -7.32 -16.95 -22.36
N TYR A 7 -8.34 -16.92 -21.54
CA TYR A 7 -8.18 -16.99 -20.11
C TYR A 7 -7.89 -18.44 -19.70
N LYS A 8 -6.91 -18.63 -18.79
CA LYS A 8 -6.41 -19.97 -18.44
C LYS A 8 -7.43 -20.75 -17.62
N ASP A 9 -7.99 -20.15 -16.58
CA ASP A 9 -8.93 -20.80 -15.66
C ASP A 9 -9.52 -19.77 -14.68
N ARG A 10 -10.80 -19.92 -14.28
CA ARG A 10 -11.53 -18.98 -13.39
C ARG A 10 -11.72 -19.54 -12.00
N ILE A 11 -11.50 -18.69 -11.02
CA ILE A 11 -11.88 -18.94 -9.64
C ILE A 11 -13.03 -17.98 -9.31
N ARG A 12 -14.16 -18.52 -8.87
CA ARG A 12 -15.33 -17.72 -8.48
C ARG A 12 -15.29 -17.47 -6.98
N LEU A 13 -14.95 -16.25 -6.59
CA LEU A 13 -15.07 -15.80 -5.21
C LEU A 13 -16.52 -15.42 -4.90
N GLN A 14 -17.01 -15.77 -3.71
CA GLN A 14 -18.29 -15.29 -3.20
C GLN A 14 -18.05 -14.02 -2.40
N ASP A 15 -18.84 -13.00 -2.67
CA ASP A 15 -18.90 -11.79 -1.85
C ASP A 15 -19.77 -12.08 -0.64
N THR A 16 -19.19 -12.01 0.55
CA THR A 16 -19.86 -12.39 1.81
C THR A 16 -19.57 -11.36 2.88
N VAL A 17 -20.35 -11.36 3.96
CA VAL A 17 -20.09 -10.47 5.12
C VAL A 17 -18.70 -10.67 5.74
N ASN A 18 -18.13 -11.87 5.60
CA ASN A 18 -16.79 -12.21 6.11
C ASN A 18 -15.67 -11.90 5.10
N CYS A 19 -16.01 -11.55 3.87
CA CYS A 19 -15.08 -11.31 2.77
C CYS A 19 -15.75 -10.35 1.77
N ILE A 20 -15.63 -9.05 2.03
CA ILE A 20 -16.21 -8.01 1.18
C ILE A 20 -15.24 -7.75 0.02
N LEU A 21 -15.52 -8.27 -1.16
CA LEU A 21 -14.53 -8.33 -2.25
C LEU A 21 -14.00 -6.94 -2.65
N SER A 22 -14.86 -5.92 -2.58
CA SER A 22 -14.53 -4.54 -2.95
C SER A 22 -13.54 -3.85 -2.00
N GLN A 23 -13.21 -4.45 -0.86
CA GLN A 23 -12.38 -3.86 0.21
C GLN A 23 -11.10 -4.64 0.48
N ASN A 24 -10.89 -5.69 -0.31
CA ASN A 24 -9.84 -6.65 -0.11
C ASN A 24 -8.68 -6.44 -1.07
N TYR A 25 -7.48 -6.56 -0.54
CA TYR A 25 -6.29 -6.80 -1.34
C TYR A 25 -5.98 -8.29 -1.32
N TYR A 26 -5.75 -8.87 -2.50
CA TYR A 26 -5.52 -10.30 -2.65
C TYR A 26 -4.09 -10.60 -3.08
N LEU A 27 -3.57 -11.71 -2.57
CA LEU A 27 -2.35 -12.34 -3.02
C LEU A 27 -2.65 -13.82 -3.23
N MET A 28 -2.30 -14.35 -4.39
CA MET A 28 -2.49 -15.77 -4.69
C MET A 28 -1.15 -16.50 -4.68
N ASP A 29 -1.09 -17.62 -3.97
CA ASP A 29 -0.02 -18.62 -4.12
C ASP A 29 -0.55 -19.87 -4.87
N ALA A 30 0.18 -20.98 -4.87
CA ALA A 30 -0.19 -22.16 -5.65
C ALA A 30 -1.60 -22.68 -5.34
N ASP A 31 -1.94 -22.81 -4.05
CA ASP A 31 -3.14 -23.48 -3.57
C ASP A 31 -4.03 -22.58 -2.71
N ARG A 32 -3.57 -21.38 -2.36
CA ARG A 32 -4.29 -20.45 -1.48
C ARG A 32 -4.45 -19.08 -2.10
N ILE A 33 -5.60 -18.48 -1.79
CA ILE A 33 -5.88 -17.07 -2.02
C ILE A 33 -5.87 -16.39 -0.66
N TRP A 34 -4.83 -15.61 -0.41
CA TRP A 34 -4.71 -14.79 0.78
C TRP A 34 -5.43 -13.47 0.57
N GLY A 35 -6.13 -13.01 1.60
CA GLY A 35 -6.87 -11.76 1.57
C GLY A 35 -6.60 -10.91 2.80
N HIS A 36 -6.61 -9.60 2.59
CA HIS A 36 -6.51 -8.59 3.63
C HIS A 36 -7.70 -7.63 3.50
N ASN A 37 -8.62 -7.68 4.46
CA ASN A 37 -9.72 -6.72 4.58
C ASN A 37 -9.14 -5.42 5.14
N LYS A 38 -8.99 -4.41 4.27
CA LYS A 38 -8.31 -3.15 4.64
C LYS A 38 -9.13 -2.24 5.55
N MET A 39 -10.44 -2.50 5.63
CA MET A 39 -11.40 -1.77 6.44
C MET A 39 -12.12 -2.73 7.39
N LYS A 40 -12.38 -2.27 8.61
CA LYS A 40 -13.14 -3.04 9.61
C LYS A 40 -14.57 -2.52 9.69
N LEU A 41 -15.47 -3.23 9.01
CA LEU A 41 -16.90 -2.86 8.93
C LEU A 41 -17.82 -3.75 9.78
N SER A 42 -17.35 -4.95 10.16
CA SER A 42 -18.05 -5.86 11.06
C SER A 42 -17.06 -6.50 12.04
N PRO A 43 -17.49 -6.82 13.27
CA PRO A 43 -16.65 -7.51 14.25
C PRO A 43 -16.39 -8.98 13.88
N GLU A 44 -17.24 -9.58 13.04
CA GLU A 44 -17.11 -10.97 12.58
C GLU A 44 -16.16 -11.13 11.39
N THR A 45 -15.88 -10.07 10.64
CA THR A 45 -15.00 -10.11 9.47
C THR A 45 -13.53 -10.26 9.89
N PRO A 46 -12.83 -11.34 9.51
CA PRO A 46 -11.41 -11.47 9.77
C PRO A 46 -10.63 -10.42 8.96
N SER A 47 -9.67 -9.75 9.59
CA SER A 47 -8.82 -8.79 8.88
C SER A 47 -7.86 -9.47 7.90
N VAL A 48 -7.36 -10.65 8.27
CA VAL A 48 -6.51 -11.49 7.42
C VAL A 48 -7.11 -12.88 7.34
N PHE A 49 -7.16 -13.44 6.14
CA PHE A 49 -7.72 -14.76 5.89
C PHE A 49 -7.01 -15.43 4.71
N TYR A 50 -7.26 -16.73 4.55
CA TYR A 50 -7.01 -17.42 3.29
C TYR A 50 -8.23 -18.23 2.86
N MET A 51 -8.34 -18.44 1.55
CA MET A 51 -9.27 -19.38 0.94
C MET A 51 -8.48 -20.49 0.28
N ASP A 52 -8.88 -21.74 0.53
CA ASP A 52 -8.37 -22.88 -0.23
C ASP A 52 -8.93 -22.80 -1.66
N ARG A 53 -8.04 -22.88 -2.66
CA ARG A 53 -8.41 -22.72 -4.06
C ARG A 53 -9.35 -23.81 -4.58
N ASN A 54 -9.29 -25.01 -4.01
CA ASN A 54 -10.03 -26.17 -4.49
C ASN A 54 -11.41 -26.28 -3.81
N THR A 55 -11.46 -26.07 -2.50
CA THR A 55 -12.70 -26.19 -1.72
C THR A 55 -13.46 -24.85 -1.62
N MET A 56 -12.77 -23.74 -1.86
CA MET A 56 -13.27 -22.38 -1.64
C MET A 56 -13.66 -22.08 -0.19
N SER A 57 -13.17 -22.89 0.77
CA SER A 57 -13.41 -22.63 2.19
C SER A 57 -12.55 -21.48 2.69
N LEU A 58 -13.17 -20.52 3.37
CA LEU A 58 -12.49 -19.40 4.00
C LEU A 58 -12.06 -19.76 5.43
N THR A 59 -10.80 -19.46 5.75
CA THR A 59 -10.25 -19.56 7.11
C THR A 59 -9.74 -18.19 7.55
N GLY A 60 -10.32 -17.64 8.61
CA GLY A 60 -9.83 -16.43 9.25
C GLY A 60 -8.54 -16.70 10.01
N ILE A 61 -7.54 -15.83 9.85
CA ILE A 61 -6.24 -15.91 10.52
C ILE A 61 -6.17 -14.93 11.69
N ALA A 62 -6.61 -13.69 11.49
CA ALA A 62 -6.54 -12.65 12.50
C ALA A 62 -7.57 -11.56 12.25
N THR A 63 -7.96 -10.89 13.32
CA THR A 63 -8.82 -9.70 13.30
C THR A 63 -8.13 -8.59 14.08
N TRP A 64 -7.97 -7.42 13.47
CA TRP A 64 -7.42 -6.25 14.12
C TRP A 64 -8.34 -5.77 15.24
N ASN A 65 -7.77 -5.24 16.33
CA ASN A 65 -8.56 -4.76 17.47
C ASN A 65 -9.12 -3.34 17.29
N SER A 66 -8.97 -2.76 16.10
CA SER A 66 -9.45 -1.42 15.79
C SER A 66 -10.98 -1.27 15.94
N ALA A 67 -11.44 -0.05 16.15
CA ALA A 67 -12.86 0.26 16.15
C ALA A 67 -13.48 0.02 14.76
N LEU A 68 -14.77 -0.32 14.74
CA LEU A 68 -15.55 -0.37 13.51
C LEU A 68 -15.66 1.02 12.90
N LEU A 69 -15.60 1.12 11.58
CA LEU A 69 -15.93 2.37 10.90
C LEU A 69 -17.43 2.66 11.10
N PRO A 70 -17.80 3.86 11.56
CA PRO A 70 -19.19 4.22 11.83
C PRO A 70 -19.92 4.55 10.52
N MET A 71 -20.28 3.52 9.77
CA MET A 71 -20.83 3.66 8.41
C MET A 71 -22.17 4.40 8.36
N ASP A 72 -22.92 4.39 9.46
CA ASP A 72 -24.17 5.15 9.65
C ASP A 72 -23.93 6.66 9.84
N GLU A 73 -22.69 7.07 10.11
CA GLU A 73 -22.29 8.46 10.30
C GLU A 73 -21.58 9.06 9.08
N VAL A 74 -21.49 8.33 7.96
CA VAL A 74 -20.86 8.82 6.72
C VAL A 74 -21.67 9.96 6.12
N LEU A 75 -21.02 11.09 5.91
CA LEU A 75 -21.57 12.27 5.25
C LEU A 75 -21.26 12.27 3.75
N SER A 76 -20.03 11.92 3.39
CA SER A 76 -19.56 11.93 2.00
C SER A 76 -18.46 10.90 1.78
N VAL A 77 -18.33 10.43 0.53
CA VAL A 77 -17.18 9.66 0.05
C VAL A 77 -16.70 10.32 -1.23
N SER A 78 -15.41 10.64 -1.28
CA SER A 78 -14.76 11.25 -2.44
C SER A 78 -13.60 10.40 -2.91
N ASN A 79 -13.42 10.35 -4.24
CA ASN A 79 -12.25 9.75 -4.85
C ASN A 79 -11.21 10.84 -5.08
N LEU A 80 -10.02 10.63 -4.55
CA LEU A 80 -8.89 11.54 -4.67
C LEU A 80 -7.94 10.98 -5.74
N LEU A 81 -8.25 11.35 -6.97
CA LEU A 81 -7.43 11.06 -8.14
C LEU A 81 -6.33 12.12 -8.27
N GLY A 82 -5.12 11.76 -8.73
CA GLY A 82 -4.00 12.70 -8.86
C GLY A 82 -2.62 12.05 -8.65
N GLY A 83 -1.66 12.74 -8.03
CA GLY A 83 -0.31 12.21 -7.72
C GLY A 83 -0.30 10.87 -6.94
N ASN A 84 -1.44 10.48 -6.38
CA ASN A 84 -1.68 9.18 -5.77
C ASN A 84 -1.85 8.01 -6.76
N VAL A 85 -1.87 8.28 -8.07
CA VAL A 85 -1.93 7.24 -9.13
C VAL A 85 -0.76 6.26 -9.03
N ALA A 86 0.39 6.69 -8.49
CA ALA A 86 1.52 5.82 -8.18
C ALA A 86 1.24 4.72 -7.15
N TYR A 87 0.19 4.90 -6.34
CA TYR A 87 -0.19 4.01 -5.25
C TYR A 87 -1.39 3.10 -5.59
N GLY A 88 -1.73 2.95 -6.88
CA GLY A 88 -2.83 2.09 -7.32
C GLY A 88 -4.12 2.83 -7.72
N GLY A 89 -4.06 4.16 -7.92
CA GLY A 89 -5.09 4.93 -8.64
C GLY A 89 -6.26 5.43 -7.80
N ASP A 90 -6.71 4.66 -6.80
CA ASP A 90 -7.99 4.90 -6.11
C ASP A 90 -7.79 5.14 -4.61
N LEU A 91 -7.38 6.35 -4.24
CA LEU A 91 -7.46 6.82 -2.85
C LEU A 91 -8.87 7.34 -2.60
N ALA A 92 -9.59 6.74 -1.65
CA ALA A 92 -10.89 7.21 -1.21
C ALA A 92 -10.76 7.93 0.15
N MET A 93 -11.48 9.03 0.29
CA MET A 93 -11.69 9.72 1.55
C MET A 93 -13.16 9.68 1.92
N ALA A 94 -13.46 9.18 3.12
CA ALA A 94 -14.77 9.28 3.73
C ALA A 94 -14.77 10.39 4.78
N GLU A 95 -15.80 11.23 4.77
CA GLU A 95 -16.08 12.21 5.84
C GLU A 95 -17.24 11.71 6.67
N PHE A 96 -17.13 11.86 7.98
CA PHE A 96 -18.12 11.42 8.96
C PHE A 96 -18.62 12.60 9.79
N VAL A 97 -19.74 12.41 10.49
CA VAL A 97 -20.24 13.36 11.49
C VAL A 97 -19.13 13.73 12.49
N GLY A 98 -19.03 15.03 12.81
CA GLY A 98 -18.10 15.55 13.82
C GLY A 98 -16.69 15.85 13.31
N ASP A 99 -16.56 16.25 12.03
CA ASP A 99 -15.26 16.53 11.38
C ASP A 99 -14.26 15.38 11.53
N ARG A 100 -14.75 14.16 11.29
CA ARG A 100 -13.95 12.94 11.27
C ARG A 100 -13.74 12.50 9.84
N LYS A 101 -12.56 11.95 9.54
CA LYS A 101 -12.17 11.56 8.19
C LYS A 101 -11.48 10.20 8.19
N TYR A 102 -11.56 9.46 7.09
CA TYR A 102 -10.84 8.21 6.90
C TYR A 102 -10.33 8.09 5.47
N TYR A 103 -9.04 7.77 5.33
CA TYR A 103 -8.43 7.47 4.05
C TYR A 103 -8.19 5.98 3.87
N THR A 104 -8.49 5.49 2.66
CA THR A 104 -8.11 4.14 2.24
C THR A 104 -7.74 4.12 0.76
N ALA A 105 -6.63 3.48 0.45
CA ALA A 105 -6.24 3.18 -0.92
C ALA A 105 -6.40 1.69 -1.16
N ILE A 106 -7.57 1.22 -1.59
CA ILE A 106 -7.87 -0.23 -1.61
C ILE A 106 -6.85 -1.00 -2.46
N ASN A 107 -6.49 -0.44 -3.61
CA ASN A 107 -5.54 -1.01 -4.57
C ASN A 107 -4.06 -0.84 -4.19
N SER A 108 -3.75 -0.08 -3.13
CA SER A 108 -2.39 -0.01 -2.61
C SER A 108 -1.97 -1.37 -2.02
N PRO A 109 -0.80 -1.92 -2.42
CA PRO A 109 -0.28 -3.16 -1.87
C PRO A 109 -0.24 -3.14 -0.35
N SER A 110 -0.98 -4.06 0.26
CA SER A 110 -1.01 -4.24 1.71
C SER A 110 -0.72 -5.68 2.13
N LEU A 111 -0.61 -6.57 1.15
CA LEU A 111 -0.30 -7.99 1.28
C LEU A 111 0.68 -8.34 0.16
N TRP A 112 1.83 -8.90 0.49
CA TRP A 112 2.85 -9.25 -0.51
C TRP A 112 3.64 -10.48 -0.08
N LYS A 113 4.29 -11.11 -1.06
CA LYS A 113 5.20 -12.23 -0.84
C LYS A 113 6.64 -11.71 -0.80
N SER A 114 7.40 -12.13 0.21
CA SER A 114 8.83 -11.89 0.34
C SER A 114 9.51 -13.23 0.60
N LYS A 115 10.18 -13.77 -0.43
CA LYS A 115 10.67 -15.16 -0.47
C LYS A 115 9.51 -16.13 -0.18
N ASP A 116 9.62 -16.95 0.87
CA ASP A 116 8.59 -17.92 1.28
C ASP A 116 7.61 -17.36 2.31
N ALA A 117 7.81 -16.12 2.77
CA ALA A 117 6.95 -15.47 3.74
C ALA A 117 5.90 -14.59 3.06
N ILE A 118 4.71 -14.53 3.65
CA ILE A 118 3.66 -13.59 3.28
C ILE A 118 3.60 -12.50 4.35
N ARG A 119 3.58 -11.26 3.89
CA ARG A 119 3.62 -10.06 4.71
C ARG A 119 2.34 -9.29 4.57
N VAL A 120 1.90 -8.66 5.66
CA VAL A 120 0.73 -7.78 5.67
C VAL A 120 1.03 -6.51 6.45
N LYS A 121 0.44 -5.40 6.01
CA LYS A 121 0.49 -4.11 6.69
C LYS A 121 -0.87 -3.42 6.63
N GLN A 122 -1.44 -3.12 7.80
CA GLN A 122 -2.70 -2.41 7.97
C GLN A 122 -2.49 -0.89 7.95
N ALA A 123 -3.46 -0.13 7.45
CA ALA A 123 -3.46 1.34 7.56
C ALA A 123 -3.49 1.75 9.04
N PHE A 124 -2.84 2.87 9.38
CA PHE A 124 -2.73 3.36 10.77
C PHE A 124 -2.06 2.40 11.78
N ASN A 125 -1.47 1.31 11.28
CA ASN A 125 -0.62 0.39 12.04
C ASN A 125 0.84 0.60 11.63
N ASP A 126 1.73 0.64 12.61
CA ASP A 126 3.17 0.87 12.44
C ASP A 126 3.97 -0.43 12.27
N THR A 127 3.31 -1.58 12.21
CA THR A 127 3.96 -2.88 12.21
C THR A 127 3.62 -3.64 10.93
N ILE A 128 4.66 -4.18 10.30
CA ILE A 128 4.56 -5.20 9.26
C ILE A 128 4.55 -6.55 9.95
N TYR A 129 3.58 -7.40 9.60
CA TYR A 129 3.43 -8.74 10.16
C TYR A 129 3.78 -9.82 9.14
N THR A 130 4.30 -10.94 9.64
CA THR A 130 4.34 -12.22 8.95
C THR A 130 3.03 -12.94 9.18
N ILE A 131 2.44 -13.46 8.11
CA ILE A 131 1.24 -14.29 8.20
C ILE A 131 1.65 -15.76 8.33
N SER A 132 0.99 -16.45 9.25
CA SER A 132 1.04 -17.92 9.43
C SER A 132 -0.37 -18.45 9.70
N GLU A 133 -0.55 -19.77 9.66
CA GLU A 133 -1.82 -20.39 10.05
C GLU A 133 -2.15 -20.18 11.53
N GLN A 134 -1.13 -19.95 12.36
CA GLN A 134 -1.27 -19.72 13.80
C GLN A 134 -1.59 -18.26 14.14
N GLY A 135 -1.65 -17.37 13.14
CA GLY A 135 -1.90 -15.95 13.33
C GLY A 135 -0.77 -15.08 12.77
N LEU A 136 -0.63 -13.90 13.36
CA LEU A 136 0.30 -12.87 12.91
C LEU A 136 1.49 -12.75 13.86
N THR A 137 2.70 -12.72 13.31
CA THR A 137 3.92 -12.47 14.08
C THR A 137 4.57 -11.17 13.58
N PRO A 138 4.87 -10.19 14.46
CA PRO A 138 5.58 -8.98 14.06
C PRO A 138 6.86 -9.31 13.30
N TYR A 139 7.07 -8.65 12.16
CA TYR A 139 8.28 -8.78 11.34
C TYR A 139 9.17 -7.55 11.49
N LEU A 140 8.59 -6.36 11.31
CA LEU A 140 9.29 -5.09 11.42
C LEU A 140 8.32 -4.02 11.95
N VAL A 141 8.82 -3.18 12.85
CA VAL A 141 8.06 -2.06 13.44
C VAL A 141 8.71 -0.76 12.98
N PHE A 142 7.89 0.17 12.52
CA PHE A 142 8.28 1.56 12.33
C PHE A 142 8.24 2.24 13.70
N GLU A 143 9.40 2.58 14.26
CA GLU A 143 9.50 3.23 15.56
C GLU A 143 9.09 4.72 15.46
N LEU A 144 7.78 4.98 15.40
CA LEU A 144 7.23 6.33 15.18
C LEU A 144 7.23 7.22 16.44
N GLY A 145 7.44 6.63 17.63
CA GLY A 145 7.36 7.36 18.90
C GLY A 145 6.00 8.06 19.07
N GLU A 146 6.02 9.33 19.47
CA GLU A 146 4.81 10.15 19.67
C GLU A 146 3.99 10.37 18.38
N TRP A 147 4.59 10.14 17.21
CA TRP A 147 3.94 10.29 15.91
C TRP A 147 3.08 9.09 15.51
N HIS A 148 3.04 8.03 16.33
CA HIS A 148 2.19 6.87 16.06
C HIS A 148 0.70 7.22 16.20
N TRP A 149 -0.15 6.57 15.41
CA TRP A 149 -1.60 6.61 15.60
C TRP A 149 -2.03 5.62 16.68
N ASN A 150 -2.85 6.06 17.63
CA ASN A 150 -3.63 5.12 18.43
C ASN A 150 -4.82 4.62 17.61
N GLU A 151 -5.23 3.37 17.81
CA GLU A 151 -6.32 2.75 17.05
C GLU A 151 -7.63 3.55 17.13
N GLN A 152 -7.90 4.20 18.27
CA GLN A 152 -9.09 5.02 18.49
C GLN A 152 -9.05 6.37 17.76
N GLN A 153 -7.86 6.84 17.36
CA GLN A 153 -7.65 8.15 16.77
C GLN A 153 -7.67 8.13 15.25
N GLN A 154 -7.82 6.96 14.61
CA GLN A 154 -7.71 6.81 13.16
C GLN A 154 -8.67 7.72 12.36
N LEU A 155 -9.74 8.21 12.99
CA LEU A 155 -10.73 9.10 12.38
C LEU A 155 -10.55 10.59 12.74
N ASP A 156 -9.70 10.88 13.72
CA ASP A 156 -9.61 12.19 14.33
C ASP A 156 -8.80 13.13 13.44
N VAL A 157 -9.43 14.23 13.01
CA VAL A 157 -8.73 15.32 12.32
C VAL A 157 -7.89 16.13 13.30
N GLU A 158 -8.41 16.34 14.52
CA GLU A 158 -7.67 17.00 15.60
C GLU A 158 -6.41 16.21 15.98
N GLY A 159 -5.26 16.89 16.01
CA GLY A 159 -3.98 16.30 16.41
C GLY A 159 -3.30 15.44 15.34
N CYS A 160 -3.89 15.28 14.15
CA CYS A 160 -3.26 14.52 13.06
C CYS A 160 -1.98 15.17 12.50
N ASP A 161 -1.77 16.46 12.78
CA ASP A 161 -0.54 17.23 12.47
C ASP A 161 0.70 16.66 13.15
N LYS A 162 0.51 15.87 14.21
CA LYS A 162 1.55 15.19 14.97
C LYS A 162 1.54 13.69 14.74
N LYS A 163 1.03 13.23 13.59
CA LYS A 163 0.90 11.80 13.27
C LYS A 163 1.50 11.47 11.91
N ILE A 164 2.01 10.24 11.80
CA ILE A 164 2.56 9.67 10.56
C ILE A 164 1.68 8.53 10.08
N ALA A 165 1.17 8.65 8.86
CA ALA A 165 0.41 7.60 8.18
C ALA A 165 1.24 6.99 7.06
N ILE A 166 1.75 5.77 7.27
CA ILE A 166 2.43 4.98 6.24
C ILE A 166 1.37 4.35 5.35
N ASP A 167 1.44 4.47 4.03
CA ASP A 167 0.35 4.07 3.13
C ASP A 167 0.78 3.22 1.92
N TYR A 168 2.08 3.12 1.67
CA TYR A 168 2.63 2.30 0.60
C TYR A 168 3.95 1.67 1.04
N ILE A 169 4.10 0.37 0.80
CA ILE A 169 5.29 -0.39 1.16
C ILE A 169 5.65 -1.34 0.04
N LEU A 170 6.92 -1.40 -0.30
CA LEU A 170 7.51 -2.43 -1.16
C LEU A 170 8.71 -3.03 -0.46
N GLU A 171 8.96 -4.31 -0.71
CA GLU A 171 10.03 -5.05 -0.06
C GLU A 171 10.82 -5.85 -1.10
N ASN A 172 12.15 -5.76 -1.03
CA ASN A 172 13.04 -6.72 -1.69
C ASN A 172 13.95 -7.39 -0.64
N ALA A 173 15.00 -8.11 -1.05
CA ALA A 173 15.86 -8.83 -0.12
C ALA A 173 16.62 -7.89 0.85
N GLU A 174 17.01 -6.69 0.40
CA GLU A 174 17.93 -5.81 1.10
C GLU A 174 17.23 -4.61 1.76
N TYR A 175 16.11 -4.16 1.18
CA TYR A 175 15.45 -2.91 1.52
C TYR A 175 13.94 -3.05 1.72
N ILE A 176 13.39 -2.13 2.50
CA ILE A 176 11.97 -1.78 2.49
C ILE A 176 11.87 -0.36 1.96
N TYR A 177 11.16 -0.18 0.84
CA TYR A 177 10.71 1.13 0.38
C TYR A 177 9.38 1.46 1.06
N PHE A 178 9.21 2.69 1.50
CA PHE A 178 7.97 3.12 2.12
C PHE A 178 7.61 4.56 1.75
N HIS A 179 6.32 4.83 1.75
CA HIS A 179 5.74 6.17 1.65
C HIS A 179 4.91 6.47 2.90
N PHE A 180 4.93 7.72 3.33
CA PHE A 180 4.09 8.17 4.43
C PHE A 180 3.71 9.64 4.30
N HIS A 181 2.63 10.00 5.00
CA HIS A 181 2.18 11.38 5.14
C HIS A 181 2.21 11.84 6.60
N THR A 182 2.47 13.14 6.79
CA THR A 182 2.13 13.86 8.02
C THR A 182 0.90 14.74 7.78
N SER A 183 0.18 15.08 8.85
CA SER A 183 -1.00 15.95 8.77
C SER A 183 -2.04 15.44 7.77
N LEU A 184 -2.25 14.11 7.73
CA LEU A 184 -2.98 13.41 6.66
C LEU A 184 -4.36 14.04 6.33
N TYR A 185 -5.07 14.54 7.34
CA TYR A 185 -6.43 15.09 7.18
C TYR A 185 -6.49 16.59 6.89
N LEU A 186 -5.35 17.27 6.85
CA LEU A 186 -5.23 18.73 6.69
C LEU A 186 -4.77 19.10 5.28
N GLU A 187 -5.08 20.32 4.85
CA GLU A 187 -4.70 20.81 3.52
C GLU A 187 -3.18 20.89 3.33
N GLU A 188 -2.45 21.16 4.41
CA GLU A 188 -0.99 21.22 4.46
C GLU A 188 -0.31 19.85 4.58
N SER A 189 -1.02 18.74 4.32
CA SER A 189 -0.44 17.40 4.34
C SER A 189 0.87 17.33 3.54
N GLN A 190 1.87 16.66 4.11
CA GLN A 190 3.19 16.51 3.50
C GLN A 190 3.47 15.04 3.24
N SER A 191 3.93 14.73 2.03
CA SER A 191 4.38 13.41 1.63
C SER A 191 5.87 13.23 1.86
N TYR A 192 6.25 11.97 2.11
CA TYR A 192 7.63 11.54 2.28
C TYR A 192 7.78 10.13 1.73
N CYS A 193 8.93 9.86 1.13
CA CYS A 193 9.33 8.52 0.73
C CYS A 193 10.71 8.18 1.29
N GLY A 194 11.03 6.89 1.37
CA GLY A 194 12.30 6.47 1.92
C GLY A 194 12.61 4.99 1.77
N PHE A 195 13.83 4.65 2.18
CA PHE A 195 14.31 3.28 2.26
C PHE A 195 14.79 2.97 3.67
N TYR A 196 14.45 1.77 4.13
CA TYR A 196 15.10 1.11 5.23
C TYR A 196 16.02 0.00 4.70
N HIS A 197 17.31 0.06 5.02
CA HIS A 197 18.27 -0.99 4.71
C HIS A 197 18.27 -2.03 5.82
N LYS A 198 17.88 -3.27 5.52
CA LYS A 198 17.62 -4.31 6.53
C LYS A 198 18.86 -4.73 7.31
N GLU A 199 19.97 -4.96 6.62
CA GLU A 199 21.22 -5.38 7.26
C GLU A 199 21.85 -4.26 8.09
N LYS A 200 21.99 -3.06 7.51
CA LYS A 200 22.62 -1.91 8.18
C LYS A 200 21.71 -1.26 9.22
N LYS A 201 20.41 -1.55 9.19
CA LYS A 201 19.38 -0.97 10.04
C LYS A 201 19.34 0.57 9.96
N THR A 202 19.55 1.10 8.77
CA THR A 202 19.56 2.54 8.51
C THR A 202 18.35 2.96 7.69
N VAL A 203 17.80 4.12 8.02
CA VAL A 203 16.70 4.73 7.28
C VAL A 203 17.20 5.99 6.56
N VAL A 204 16.78 6.16 5.31
CA VAL A 204 16.92 7.41 4.56
C VAL A 204 15.53 7.84 4.10
N CYS A 205 15.17 9.09 4.40
CA CYS A 205 13.89 9.68 3.98
C CYS A 205 14.14 10.95 3.16
N GLN A 206 13.26 11.20 2.19
CA GLN A 206 13.21 12.42 1.42
C GLN A 206 11.80 13.02 1.52
N LYS A 207 11.73 14.35 1.57
CA LYS A 207 10.46 15.07 1.48
C LYS A 207 9.93 14.98 0.05
N GLY A 208 8.65 14.69 -0.09
CA GLY A 208 7.99 14.41 -1.36
C GLY A 208 7.83 12.93 -1.65
N ASP A 209 7.15 12.64 -2.75
CA ASP A 209 6.82 11.31 -3.26
C ASP A 209 7.86 10.76 -4.25
N SER A 210 8.93 11.51 -4.51
CA SER A 210 10.03 11.11 -5.39
C SER A 210 11.38 11.14 -4.68
N LEU A 211 12.24 10.22 -5.11
CA LEU A 211 13.64 10.15 -4.75
C LEU A 211 14.47 10.87 -5.81
N PHE A 212 15.55 11.53 -5.39
CA PHE A 212 16.47 12.15 -6.34
C PHE A 212 17.63 11.21 -6.70
N ASP A 213 17.63 10.70 -7.93
CA ASP A 213 18.77 10.02 -8.52
C ASP A 213 19.85 11.04 -8.89
N LYS A 214 20.82 11.18 -8.00
CA LYS A 214 21.97 12.09 -8.17
C LYS A 214 22.84 11.73 -9.37
N MET A 215 22.94 10.44 -9.74
CA MET A 215 23.82 10.02 -10.83
C MET A 215 23.26 10.44 -12.19
N ASN A 216 21.93 10.42 -12.34
CA ASN A 216 21.25 10.79 -13.58
C ASN A 216 20.54 12.15 -13.51
N ASN A 217 20.68 12.90 -12.41
CA ASN A 217 20.02 14.19 -12.20
C ASN A 217 18.51 14.10 -12.48
N GLN A 218 17.84 13.13 -11.86
CA GLN A 218 16.46 12.75 -12.18
C GLN A 218 15.66 12.47 -10.91
N HIS A 219 14.45 13.03 -10.83
CA HIS A 219 13.48 12.60 -9.83
C HIS A 219 12.80 11.31 -10.28
N ILE A 220 12.69 10.34 -9.38
CA ILE A 220 12.07 9.04 -9.66
C ILE A 220 11.07 8.68 -8.56
N GLN A 221 9.90 8.19 -8.97
CA GLN A 221 8.89 7.66 -8.07
C GLN A 221 8.84 6.14 -8.23
N ILE A 222 9.11 5.41 -7.15
CA ILE A 222 9.08 3.95 -7.19
C ILE A 222 7.64 3.47 -7.36
N ARG A 223 7.42 2.61 -8.36
CA ARG A 223 6.10 2.07 -8.75
C ARG A 223 5.91 0.62 -8.39
N GLY A 224 6.98 -0.12 -8.11
CA GLY A 224 6.89 -1.53 -7.77
C GLY A 224 8.23 -2.19 -7.56
N VAL A 225 8.16 -3.49 -7.33
CA VAL A 225 9.30 -4.40 -7.22
C VAL A 225 9.09 -5.57 -8.18
N THR A 226 10.12 -5.94 -8.91
CA THR A 226 10.09 -7.09 -9.81
C THR A 226 10.16 -8.40 -9.02
N SER A 227 9.81 -9.51 -9.67
CA SER A 227 9.87 -10.85 -9.07
C SER A 227 11.27 -11.28 -8.63
N ASP A 228 12.31 -10.69 -9.22
CA ASP A 228 13.72 -10.91 -8.86
C ASP A 228 14.26 -9.85 -7.88
N GLY A 229 13.42 -8.90 -7.44
CA GLY A 229 13.73 -8.01 -6.32
C GLY A 229 14.25 -6.62 -6.68
N HIS A 230 14.18 -6.20 -7.93
CA HIS A 230 14.58 -4.85 -8.34
C HIS A 230 13.40 -3.89 -8.20
N PHE A 231 13.62 -2.73 -7.57
CA PHE A 231 12.64 -1.66 -7.63
C PHE A 231 12.62 -1.06 -9.03
N PHE A 232 11.47 -0.54 -9.45
CA PHE A 232 11.37 0.18 -10.70
C PHE A 232 10.51 1.43 -10.58
N ALA A 233 10.81 2.40 -11.42
CA ALA A 233 10.02 3.61 -11.63
C ALA A 233 9.51 3.65 -13.07
N LEU A 234 8.46 4.43 -13.30
CA LEU A 234 7.96 4.74 -14.63
C LEU A 234 8.01 6.26 -14.77
N LEU A 235 8.69 6.75 -15.80
CA LEU A 235 8.83 8.16 -16.11
C LEU A 235 8.12 8.46 -17.43
N GLN A 236 7.21 9.43 -17.42
CA GLN A 236 6.69 10.03 -18.64
C GLN A 236 7.79 10.87 -19.31
N PRO A 237 7.74 11.07 -20.64
CA PRO A 237 8.72 11.91 -21.32
C PRO A 237 8.88 13.31 -20.73
N ASP A 238 7.77 13.94 -20.31
CA ASP A 238 7.74 15.27 -19.69
C ASP A 238 8.27 15.30 -18.25
N GLU A 239 8.42 14.15 -17.59
CA GLU A 239 9.04 14.02 -16.28
C GLU A 239 10.57 13.88 -16.34
N LEU A 240 11.13 13.60 -17.53
CA LEU A 240 12.58 13.52 -17.71
C LEU A 240 13.23 14.91 -17.61
N SER A 241 14.41 14.96 -16.99
CA SER A 241 15.26 16.15 -17.12
C SER A 241 15.72 16.35 -18.57
N ASP A 242 15.93 17.61 -18.98
CA ASP A 242 16.39 17.97 -20.32
C ASP A 242 17.62 17.15 -20.78
N ASP A 243 18.57 16.92 -19.87
CA ASP A 243 19.77 16.14 -20.14
C ASP A 243 19.44 14.68 -20.46
N ASN A 244 18.48 14.10 -19.73
CA ASN A 244 18.03 12.73 -19.97
C ASN A 244 17.21 12.61 -21.24
N GLN A 245 16.31 13.54 -21.53
CA GLN A 245 15.56 13.56 -22.80
C GLN A 245 16.52 13.55 -23.99
N ARG A 246 17.54 14.43 -23.99
CA ARG A 246 18.55 14.51 -25.05
C ARG A 246 19.41 13.25 -25.13
N ARG A 247 19.88 12.74 -23.99
CA ARG A 247 20.73 11.54 -23.92
C ARG A 247 20.00 10.29 -24.41
N MET A 248 18.72 10.17 -24.13
CA MET A 248 17.89 9.01 -24.50
C MET A 248 17.21 9.17 -25.86
N GLY A 249 17.21 10.37 -26.45
CA GLY A 249 16.55 10.63 -27.74
C GLY A 249 15.03 10.50 -27.63
N VAL A 250 14.46 10.94 -26.51
CA VAL A 250 13.03 10.81 -26.21
C VAL A 250 12.33 12.10 -26.62
N GLU A 251 11.31 11.98 -27.47
CA GLU A 251 10.43 13.08 -27.86
C GLU A 251 9.36 13.31 -26.77
N GLU A 252 8.80 14.52 -26.68
CA GLU A 252 7.79 14.86 -25.65
C GLU A 252 6.53 13.98 -25.72
N GLU A 253 6.15 13.51 -26.91
CA GLU A 253 5.04 12.56 -27.12
C GLU A 253 5.50 11.09 -27.16
N GLY A 254 6.72 10.83 -26.69
CA GLY A 254 7.31 9.50 -26.65
C GLY A 254 6.61 8.54 -25.69
N ASN A 255 7.04 7.27 -25.73
CA ASN A 255 6.54 6.29 -24.77
C ASN A 255 7.17 6.52 -23.38
N PRO A 256 6.47 6.17 -22.29
CA PRO A 256 7.03 6.17 -20.96
C PRO A 256 8.26 5.26 -20.84
N ILE A 257 9.19 5.62 -19.97
CA ILE A 257 10.44 4.93 -19.73
C ILE A 257 10.39 4.20 -18.39
N MET A 258 10.70 2.92 -18.41
CA MET A 258 10.86 2.12 -17.20
C MET A 258 12.31 2.22 -16.72
N VAL A 259 12.49 2.69 -15.49
CA VAL A 259 13.81 2.79 -14.84
C VAL A 259 13.94 1.67 -13.82
N MET A 260 14.97 0.85 -13.95
CA MET A 260 15.31 -0.22 -13.00
C MET A 260 16.34 0.30 -12.00
N LEU A 261 16.08 0.10 -10.71
CA LEU A 261 17.02 0.44 -9.64
C LEU A 261 17.74 -0.84 -9.18
N TYR A 262 19.07 -0.74 -9.11
CA TYR A 262 19.98 -1.79 -8.64
C TYR A 262 20.50 -1.46 -7.25
#